data_AF-A0A535TFE8-F1
#
_entry.id   AF-A0A535TFE8-F1
#
_cell.length_a   1.000
_cell.length_b   1.000
_cell.length_c   1.000
_cell.angle_alpha   90.00
_cell.angle_beta   90.00
_cell.angle_gamma   90.00
#
_symmetry.space_group_name_H-M   'P 1'
#
loop_
_entity.id
_entity.type
_entity.pdbx_description
1 polymer ?
#
loop_
_entity_poly.entity_id
_entity_poly.type
_entity_poly.pdbx_seq_one_letter_code
_entity_poly.pdbx_strand_id
1 'polypeptide(L)'
;MKETVEEQQDFVKDITKMSDDFDRWYTDVVRKAELADWSGVRGMMVVRPYGWAMWEAIQRAFDDMIKESGHENWAFPLLIPREFLMKEAEHVEGFAPEVAWVTKAGARMEELEDPLAVRPTSETIIGAIIKRYIQSHRDLPKLTNQWNSVVRWEMRSRLFLRSREFWWQEGHTFHAYAQEGMDEANLILNYYRSIAEDWLAVPVLIGRKSPSETFPGAVYTLTLEGLMRDGLALQMGTSHYFGQNFSRAYDISFSNKDNERELCYSTSWGISTRMVGAIVMAHGDDSGLIVPPKVAPVQVVVVPIFRDSEGRAKVEKFINSWAPELKAAGIRSRVDWRDERPGDKYAHWELKGVPLRLNVGGRDADAGQVELVDRLSREKRALPAAGLAQALGGELQKFQTRLFERAQAFQRANTFELGTLDEVIAHFRDRGGFVWVQWCGDEAEEARVKTDAGGVTIRTIDEDTRPSGNCFVCGRPATLRVALAIVRRVQHRLGDVRVEMRAGALADLVDRDLQRHSLAVRPVRGHRVDRVGRAGDPREDRQVVAFLAVRIALAVIALVMRAHDHELVGQHLEAAKDVEADGRVRLHLGELLVRQLPRLLQHRIRHADLADVVQPHTALEADPRALVLR
;
A
#
# COMPACT_ATOMS: atom_id res chain seq x y z
N MET A 1 11.36 -22.07 43.20
CA MET A 1 11.66 -23.17 42.26
C MET A 1 12.85 -22.76 41.38
N LYS A 2 13.43 -23.67 40.58
CA LYS A 2 14.16 -23.25 39.37
C LYS A 2 13.12 -23.13 38.26
N GLU A 3 12.98 -21.96 37.68
CA GLU A 3 12.26 -21.81 36.41
C GLU A 3 13.18 -22.35 35.31
N THR A 4 12.76 -23.44 34.67
CA THR A 4 13.38 -23.91 33.43
C THR A 4 12.95 -22.98 32.31
N VAL A 5 13.67 -21.88 32.14
CA VAL A 5 13.63 -21.10 30.91
C VAL A 5 14.13 -22.02 29.80
N GLU A 6 13.21 -22.53 28.97
CA GLU A 6 13.60 -23.22 27.75
C GLU A 6 14.31 -22.21 26.84
N GLU A 7 15.55 -22.50 26.45
CA GLU A 7 16.29 -21.68 25.48
C GLU A 7 15.59 -21.79 24.12
N GLN A 8 14.71 -20.82 23.85
CA GLN A 8 14.04 -20.71 22.56
C GLN A 8 15.10 -20.60 21.46
N GLN A 9 15.09 -21.56 20.53
CA GLN A 9 16.01 -21.56 19.40
C GLN A 9 15.66 -20.41 18.45
N ASP A 10 16.27 -19.25 18.67
CA ASP A 10 16.15 -18.12 17.78
C ASP A 10 17.03 -18.32 16.53
N PHE A 11 16.35 -18.53 15.40
CA PHE A 11 16.98 -18.77 14.10
C PHE A 11 17.36 -17.47 13.38
N VAL A 12 16.80 -16.31 13.76
CA VAL A 12 16.88 -15.05 12.98
C VAL A 12 17.79 -14.03 13.68
N LYS A 13 19.10 -14.18 13.51
CA LYS A 13 20.12 -13.44 14.27
C LYS A 13 20.47 -12.05 13.74
N ASP A 14 19.92 -11.66 12.59
CA ASP A 14 20.34 -10.48 11.83
C ASP A 14 19.38 -9.27 11.93
N ILE A 15 18.36 -9.28 12.80
CA ILE A 15 17.48 -8.12 12.99
C ILE A 15 17.67 -7.45 14.36
N THR A 16 17.58 -6.13 14.38
CA THR A 16 17.59 -5.34 15.63
C THR A 16 16.33 -5.66 16.43
N LYS A 17 16.40 -5.82 17.76
CA LYS A 17 15.22 -6.11 18.59
C LYS A 17 14.26 -4.91 18.70
N MET A 18 12.98 -5.21 18.86
CA MET A 18 11.94 -4.21 19.13
C MET A 18 12.20 -3.40 20.40
N SER A 19 12.81 -4.01 21.43
CA SER A 19 13.18 -3.37 22.70
C SER A 19 14.30 -2.34 22.57
N ASP A 20 15.17 -2.50 21.57
CA ASP A 20 16.45 -1.81 21.50
C ASP A 20 16.34 -0.61 20.55
N ASP A 21 15.73 -0.81 19.38
CA ASP A 21 15.35 0.23 18.42
C ASP A 21 14.25 -0.30 17.50
N PHE A 22 12.99 -0.04 17.85
CA PHE A 22 11.82 -0.42 17.05
C PHE A 22 11.82 0.20 15.64
N ASP A 23 12.48 1.36 15.46
CA ASP A 23 12.53 2.05 14.18
C ASP A 23 13.51 1.39 13.20
N ARG A 24 14.63 0.91 13.73
CA ARG A 24 15.56 0.06 13.01
C ARG A 24 15.04 -1.35 12.84
N TRP A 25 14.40 -1.97 13.84
CA TRP A 25 13.72 -3.28 13.73
C TRP A 25 12.74 -3.28 12.55
N TYR A 26 11.83 -2.31 12.48
CA TYR A 26 10.88 -2.19 11.36
C TYR A 26 11.58 -2.12 10.00
N THR A 27 12.70 -1.39 9.93
CA THR A 27 13.47 -1.19 8.71
C THR A 27 14.25 -2.44 8.31
N ASP A 28 14.82 -3.15 9.29
CA ASP A 28 15.45 -4.46 9.12
C ASP A 28 14.43 -5.48 8.60
N VAL A 29 13.27 -5.60 9.26
CA VAL A 29 12.21 -6.55 8.90
C VAL A 29 11.66 -6.27 7.51
N VAL A 30 11.25 -5.04 7.20
CA VAL A 30 10.68 -4.69 5.88
C VAL A 30 11.63 -5.04 4.72
N ARG A 31 12.94 -4.78 4.89
CA ARG A 31 13.94 -5.02 3.84
C ARG A 31 14.37 -6.49 3.77
N LYS A 32 14.66 -7.12 4.91
CA LYS A 32 15.21 -8.50 4.99
C LYS A 32 14.14 -9.58 4.83
N ALA A 33 12.89 -9.32 5.22
CA ALA A 33 11.74 -10.16 4.83
C ALA A 33 11.27 -9.91 3.38
N GLU A 34 11.90 -8.95 2.68
CA GLU A 34 11.69 -8.66 1.26
C GLU A 34 10.30 -8.11 0.92
N LEU A 35 9.76 -7.23 1.76
CA LEU A 35 8.51 -6.52 1.48
C LEU A 35 8.72 -5.32 0.55
N ALA A 36 9.74 -4.50 0.82
CA ALA A 36 10.09 -3.35 0.00
C ALA A 36 11.57 -2.95 0.17
N ASP A 37 12.10 -2.19 -0.79
CA ASP A 37 13.37 -1.45 -0.65
C ASP A 37 13.27 -0.06 -1.31
N TRP A 38 14.27 0.79 -1.14
CA TRP A 38 14.32 2.13 -1.74
C TRP A 38 14.61 2.07 -3.25
N SER A 39 13.93 2.90 -4.06
CA SER A 39 14.11 2.93 -5.52
C SER A 39 15.35 3.69 -6.00
N GLY A 40 16.16 4.22 -5.08
CA GLY A 40 17.22 5.20 -5.37
C GLY A 40 16.71 6.65 -5.44
N VAL A 41 15.43 6.87 -5.74
CA VAL A 41 14.81 8.19 -5.60
C VAL A 41 14.42 8.43 -4.15
N ARG A 42 14.85 9.55 -3.56
CA ARG A 42 14.59 9.87 -2.14
C ARG A 42 13.09 9.80 -1.84
N GLY A 43 12.72 8.86 -0.98
CA GLY A 43 11.38 8.70 -0.45
C GLY A 43 10.42 7.83 -1.28
N MET A 44 10.87 7.27 -2.41
CA MET A 44 10.10 6.32 -3.21
C MET A 44 10.58 4.87 -2.98
N MET A 45 9.66 3.92 -3.08
CA MET A 45 9.92 2.51 -2.75
C MET A 45 9.63 1.57 -3.91
N VAL A 46 10.51 0.58 -4.10
CA VAL A 46 10.19 -0.63 -4.87
C VAL A 46 9.52 -1.60 -3.90
N VAL A 47 8.19 -1.75 -4.03
CA VAL A 47 7.49 -2.83 -3.33
C VAL A 47 7.88 -4.15 -4.00
N ARG A 48 8.47 -5.07 -3.23
CA ARG A 48 8.97 -6.35 -3.73
C ARG A 48 7.82 -7.39 -3.71
N PRO A 49 7.90 -8.50 -4.49
CA PRO A 49 6.76 -9.39 -4.71
C PRO A 49 6.08 -9.93 -3.44
N TYR A 50 6.83 -10.11 -2.33
CA TYR A 50 6.25 -10.58 -1.07
C TYR A 50 5.40 -9.51 -0.37
N GLY A 51 5.79 -8.23 -0.45
CA GLY A 51 4.97 -7.10 0.04
C GLY A 51 3.84 -6.74 -0.92
N TRP A 52 4.06 -6.86 -2.22
CA TRP A 52 3.03 -6.59 -3.23
C TRP A 52 1.89 -7.61 -3.15
N ALA A 53 2.19 -8.90 -3.00
CA ALA A 53 1.16 -9.94 -2.84
C ALA A 53 0.27 -9.76 -1.59
N MET A 54 0.76 -9.09 -0.53
CA MET A 54 -0.08 -8.69 0.61
C MET A 54 -1.01 -7.52 0.24
N TRP A 55 -0.50 -6.52 -0.50
CA TRP A 55 -1.33 -5.42 -1.01
C TRP A 55 -2.38 -5.92 -2.00
N GLU A 56 -2.05 -6.83 -2.91
CA GLU A 56 -3.01 -7.45 -3.83
C GLU A 56 -4.09 -8.27 -3.10
N ALA A 57 -3.77 -8.85 -1.93
CA ALA A 57 -4.74 -9.58 -1.10
C ALA A 57 -5.71 -8.61 -0.40
N ILE A 58 -5.21 -7.49 0.13
CA ILE A 58 -6.03 -6.38 0.64
C ILE A 58 -6.89 -5.78 -0.48
N GLN A 59 -6.30 -5.60 -1.66
CA GLN A 59 -6.96 -5.06 -2.84
C GLN A 59 -8.16 -5.92 -3.22
N ARG A 60 -7.98 -7.21 -3.53
CA ARG A 60 -9.09 -8.11 -3.88
C ARG A 60 -10.18 -8.11 -2.81
N ALA A 61 -9.80 -8.26 -1.54
CA ALA A 61 -10.75 -8.28 -0.42
C ALA A 61 -11.68 -7.06 -0.39
N PHE A 62 -11.13 -5.86 -0.54
CA PHE A 62 -11.91 -4.62 -0.51
C PHE A 62 -12.60 -4.31 -1.85
N ASP A 63 -11.93 -4.62 -2.96
CA ASP A 63 -12.45 -4.45 -4.32
C ASP A 63 -13.66 -5.37 -4.59
N ASP A 64 -13.77 -6.50 -3.92
CA ASP A 64 -14.95 -7.36 -3.96
C ASP A 64 -16.09 -6.81 -3.06
N MET A 65 -15.78 -6.36 -1.83
CA MET A 65 -16.77 -5.72 -0.93
C MET A 65 -17.48 -4.52 -1.56
N ILE A 66 -16.74 -3.62 -2.22
CA ILE A 66 -17.35 -2.42 -2.82
C ILE A 66 -18.19 -2.75 -4.07
N LYS A 67 -17.84 -3.80 -4.83
CA LYS A 67 -18.68 -4.29 -5.95
C LYS A 67 -19.98 -4.89 -5.45
N GLU A 68 -19.97 -5.58 -4.31
CA GLU A 68 -21.19 -6.09 -3.68
C GLU A 68 -22.15 -4.96 -3.26
N SER A 69 -21.63 -3.76 -2.94
CA SER A 69 -22.43 -2.54 -2.74
C SER A 69 -22.65 -1.68 -4.01
N GLY A 70 -22.29 -2.18 -5.20
CA GLY A 70 -22.57 -1.51 -6.47
C GLY A 70 -21.58 -0.43 -6.90
N HIS A 71 -20.38 -0.38 -6.31
CA HIS A 71 -19.32 0.53 -6.75
C HIS A 71 -18.65 0.08 -8.06
N GLU A 72 -18.33 1.05 -8.91
CA GLU A 72 -17.63 0.83 -10.18
C GLU A 72 -16.17 1.31 -10.11
N ASN A 73 -15.27 0.54 -10.72
CA ASN A 73 -13.86 0.91 -10.86
C ASN A 73 -13.64 1.80 -12.09
N TRP A 74 -13.15 3.01 -11.84
CA TRP A 74 -12.76 4.03 -12.81
C TRP A 74 -11.23 4.20 -12.84
N ALA A 75 -10.71 4.90 -13.84
CA ALA A 75 -9.28 5.19 -13.97
C ALA A 75 -9.06 6.64 -14.41
N PHE A 76 -8.70 7.52 -13.48
CA PHE A 76 -8.45 8.94 -13.78
C PHE A 76 -6.96 9.19 -14.10
N PRO A 77 -6.64 10.17 -14.97
CA PRO A 77 -5.26 10.51 -15.32
C PRO A 77 -4.37 10.85 -14.12
N LEU A 78 -3.07 10.55 -14.24
CA LEU A 78 -2.03 10.88 -13.25
C LEU A 78 -1.75 12.39 -13.17
N LEU A 79 -1.93 13.10 -14.29
CA LEU A 79 -1.60 14.52 -14.44
C LEU A 79 -2.87 15.37 -14.38
N ILE A 80 -2.85 16.37 -13.50
CA ILE A 80 -3.94 17.30 -13.22
C ILE A 80 -3.55 18.69 -13.75
N PRO A 81 -4.37 19.36 -14.57
CA PRO A 81 -4.16 20.76 -14.96
C PRO A 81 -4.05 21.69 -13.75
N ARG A 82 -3.11 22.65 -13.78
CA ARG A 82 -2.93 23.63 -12.69
C ARG A 82 -4.25 24.31 -12.29
N GLU A 83 -5.08 24.68 -13.27
CA GLU A 83 -6.37 25.34 -13.04
C GLU A 83 -7.39 24.49 -12.25
N PHE A 84 -7.30 23.15 -12.28
CA PHE A 84 -8.21 22.30 -11.49
C PHE A 84 -7.80 22.27 -10.02
N LEU A 85 -6.49 22.25 -9.75
CA LEU A 85 -5.92 22.23 -8.41
C LEU A 85 -6.08 23.58 -7.69
N MET A 86 -5.99 24.70 -8.42
CA MET A 86 -6.14 26.04 -7.84
C MET A 86 -7.57 26.35 -7.39
N LYS A 87 -8.60 25.77 -8.03
CA LYS A 87 -10.02 25.91 -7.61
C LYS A 87 -10.29 25.34 -6.21
N GLU A 88 -9.53 24.34 -5.77
CA GLU A 88 -9.59 23.84 -4.39
C GLU A 88 -8.86 24.79 -3.43
N ALA A 89 -7.69 25.30 -3.81
CA ALA A 89 -6.92 26.26 -3.01
C ALA A 89 -7.63 27.61 -2.78
N GLU A 90 -8.51 28.04 -3.71
CA GLU A 90 -9.39 29.21 -3.54
C GLU A 90 -10.48 29.02 -2.47
N HIS A 91 -10.80 27.77 -2.11
CA HIS A 91 -11.85 27.42 -1.15
C HIS A 91 -11.32 26.77 0.14
N VAL A 92 -10.02 26.47 0.22
CA VAL A 92 -9.39 25.73 1.32
C VAL A 92 -8.10 26.42 1.76
N GLU A 93 -8.17 27.19 2.86
CA GLU A 93 -6.98 27.76 3.48
C GLU A 93 -5.99 26.66 3.88
N GLY A 94 -4.70 26.91 3.63
CA GLY A 94 -3.64 25.94 3.91
C GLY A 94 -3.46 24.84 2.85
N PHE A 95 -4.26 24.81 1.78
CA PHE A 95 -4.05 23.91 0.64
C PHE A 95 -2.87 24.38 -0.25
N ALA A 96 -1.67 24.33 0.31
CA ALA A 96 -0.40 24.40 -0.39
C ALA A 96 0.18 22.97 -0.47
N PRO A 97 -0.36 22.09 -1.34
CA PRO A 97 -0.07 20.67 -1.29
C PRO A 97 1.39 20.40 -1.69
N GLU A 98 1.98 19.37 -1.10
CA GLU A 98 3.34 18.89 -1.41
C GLU A 98 3.38 18.25 -2.81
N VAL A 99 3.24 19.03 -3.88
CA VAL A 99 3.03 18.54 -5.27
C VAL A 99 4.30 18.54 -6.10
N ALA A 100 4.52 17.45 -6.83
CA ALA A 100 5.47 17.41 -7.93
C ALA A 100 4.83 17.98 -9.20
N TRP A 101 5.48 18.96 -9.82
CA TRP A 101 5.01 19.59 -11.06
C TRP A 101 5.81 19.10 -12.26
N VAL A 102 5.11 18.76 -13.35
CA VAL A 102 5.67 18.59 -14.68
C VAL A 102 5.57 19.94 -15.40
N THR A 103 6.71 20.56 -15.66
CA THR A 103 6.82 21.85 -16.37
C THR A 103 7.52 21.72 -17.73
N LYS A 104 8.10 20.55 -18.03
CA LYS A 104 8.84 20.27 -19.28
C LYS A 104 8.51 18.87 -19.78
N ALA A 105 8.47 18.70 -21.10
CA ALA A 105 8.13 17.45 -21.76
C ALA A 105 8.97 17.17 -23.03
N GLY A 106 8.89 15.94 -23.53
CA GLY A 106 9.54 15.50 -24.77
C GLY A 106 11.07 15.41 -24.70
N ALA A 107 11.67 14.86 -25.75
CA ALA A 107 13.13 14.66 -25.82
C ALA A 107 13.95 15.97 -25.87
N ARG A 108 13.32 17.11 -26.17
CA ARG A 108 13.94 18.44 -26.17
C ARG A 108 13.77 19.19 -24.84
N MET A 109 13.05 18.64 -23.86
CA MET A 109 12.69 19.32 -22.60
C MET A 109 11.94 20.65 -22.83
N GLU A 110 11.03 20.65 -23.80
CA GLU A 110 10.15 21.76 -24.17
C GLU A 110 9.29 22.17 -22.97
N GLU A 111 9.21 23.47 -22.68
CA GLU A 111 8.40 23.98 -21.57
C GLU A 111 6.91 23.89 -21.90
N LEU A 112 6.12 23.45 -20.93
CA LEU A 112 4.67 23.40 -21.05
C LEU A 112 4.08 24.78 -20.79
N GLU A 113 3.14 25.19 -21.65
CA GLU A 113 2.35 26.43 -21.49
C GLU A 113 1.61 26.43 -20.15
N ASP A 114 0.94 25.32 -19.83
CA ASP A 114 0.36 25.04 -18.52
C ASP A 114 1.12 23.92 -17.78
N PRO A 115 1.70 24.20 -16.60
CA PRO A 115 2.24 23.18 -15.72
C PRO A 115 1.19 22.16 -15.28
N LEU A 116 1.57 20.88 -15.25
CA LEU A 116 0.71 19.78 -14.83
C LEU A 116 1.15 19.24 -13.46
N ALA A 117 0.23 19.15 -12.50
CA ALA A 117 0.49 18.53 -11.21
C ALA A 117 0.45 17.00 -11.34
N VAL A 118 1.43 16.29 -10.78
CA VAL A 118 1.28 14.86 -10.48
C VAL A 118 0.34 14.76 -9.29
N ARG A 119 -0.76 14.01 -9.40
CA ARG A 119 -1.82 14.00 -8.38
C ARG A 119 -1.29 13.70 -6.96
N PRO A 120 -1.55 14.58 -5.97
CA PRO A 120 -1.43 14.22 -4.56
C PRO A 120 -2.66 13.43 -4.08
N THR A 121 -3.79 13.64 -4.76
CA THR A 121 -5.14 13.12 -4.52
C THR A 121 -5.95 13.45 -5.80
N SER A 122 -7.03 12.73 -6.13
CA SER A 122 -7.72 12.91 -7.44
C SER A 122 -9.00 13.75 -7.39
N GLU A 123 -9.41 14.25 -6.23
CA GLU A 123 -10.59 15.10 -5.99
C GLU A 123 -10.78 16.12 -7.13
N THR A 124 -9.77 16.94 -7.42
CA THR A 124 -9.89 18.07 -8.35
C THR A 124 -10.09 17.67 -9.82
N ILE A 125 -9.49 16.55 -10.27
CA ILE A 125 -9.70 16.02 -11.62
C ILE A 125 -11.02 15.25 -11.72
N ILE A 126 -11.46 14.59 -10.65
CA ILE A 126 -12.77 13.94 -10.56
C ILE A 126 -13.87 15.01 -10.61
N GLY A 127 -13.84 16.03 -9.76
CA GLY A 127 -14.87 17.08 -9.71
C GLY A 127 -15.04 17.84 -11.04
N ALA A 128 -13.94 18.15 -11.72
CA ALA A 128 -13.95 18.80 -13.03
C ALA A 128 -14.55 17.95 -14.17
N ILE A 129 -14.58 16.62 -14.01
CA ILE A 129 -15.01 15.66 -15.03
C ILE A 129 -16.37 15.03 -14.71
N ILE A 130 -16.62 14.63 -13.46
CA ILE A 130 -17.74 13.77 -13.05
C ILE A 130 -19.11 14.41 -13.31
N LYS A 131 -19.20 15.74 -13.24
CA LYS A 131 -20.43 16.48 -13.57
C LYS A 131 -20.88 16.36 -15.03
N ARG A 132 -20.03 15.83 -15.93
CA ARG A 132 -20.41 15.47 -17.31
C ARG A 132 -21.23 14.18 -17.37
N TYR A 133 -21.22 13.39 -16.29
CA TYR A 133 -21.90 12.10 -16.13
C TYR A 133 -22.99 12.13 -15.04
N ILE A 134 -23.32 13.33 -14.55
CA ILE A 134 -24.39 13.61 -13.58
C ILE A 134 -25.17 14.80 -14.12
N GLN A 135 -26.42 14.58 -14.54
CA GLN A 135 -27.30 15.60 -15.13
C GLN A 135 -28.72 15.51 -14.54
N SER A 136 -29.16 14.32 -14.14
CA SER A 136 -30.47 14.02 -13.55
C SER A 136 -30.32 13.18 -12.28
N HIS A 137 -31.33 13.18 -11.43
CA HIS A 137 -31.49 12.24 -10.30
C HIS A 137 -31.38 10.76 -10.70
N ARG A 138 -31.53 10.43 -12.00
CA ARG A 138 -31.35 9.08 -12.56
C ARG A 138 -29.89 8.67 -12.73
N ASP A 139 -28.96 9.63 -12.67
CA ASP A 139 -27.52 9.39 -12.74
C ASP A 139 -26.89 9.12 -11.35
N LEU A 140 -27.72 9.11 -10.30
CA LEU A 140 -27.35 9.03 -8.90
C LEU A 140 -28.00 7.80 -8.22
N PRO A 141 -27.35 7.20 -7.21
CA PRO A 141 -26.02 7.53 -6.71
C PRO A 141 -24.92 7.16 -7.71
N LYS A 142 -23.87 7.98 -7.80
CA LYS A 142 -22.69 7.72 -8.62
C LYS A 142 -21.59 7.20 -7.70
N LEU A 143 -21.36 5.90 -7.71
CA LEU A 143 -20.48 5.18 -6.79
C LEU A 143 -19.15 4.83 -7.47
N THR A 144 -18.14 5.73 -7.43
CA THR A 144 -16.87 5.52 -8.15
C THR A 144 -15.71 5.16 -7.23
N ASN A 145 -14.84 4.26 -7.66
CA ASN A 145 -13.60 3.88 -7.01
C ASN A 145 -12.43 3.89 -8.01
N GLN A 146 -11.20 4.09 -7.54
CA GLN A 146 -10.00 3.80 -8.32
C GLN A 146 -8.84 3.26 -7.47
N TRP A 147 -8.02 2.39 -8.08
CA TRP A 147 -6.77 1.86 -7.52
C TRP A 147 -5.60 2.49 -8.27
N ASN A 148 -4.74 3.24 -7.57
CA ASN A 148 -3.68 4.01 -8.23
C ASN A 148 -2.45 4.28 -7.34
N SER A 149 -1.46 5.01 -7.85
CA SER A 149 -0.48 5.74 -7.03
C SER A 149 -0.66 7.25 -7.12
N VAL A 150 -0.30 7.91 -6.01
CA VAL A 150 -0.27 9.38 -5.81
C VAL A 150 1.10 9.82 -5.32
N VAL A 151 1.45 11.09 -5.56
CA VAL A 151 2.72 11.69 -5.13
C VAL A 151 2.49 12.86 -4.18
N ARG A 152 3.02 12.74 -2.96
CA ARG A 152 3.11 13.82 -1.95
C ARG A 152 4.58 14.00 -1.59
N TRP A 153 5.12 15.22 -1.66
CA TRP A 153 6.57 15.52 -1.66
C TRP A 153 7.26 15.47 -0.27
N GLU A 154 6.60 14.83 0.69
CA GLU A 154 7.02 14.51 2.06
C GLU A 154 8.54 14.45 2.27
N MET A 155 9.02 15.15 3.31
CA MET A 155 10.43 15.30 3.62
C MET A 155 11.02 14.12 4.41
N ARG A 156 10.21 13.38 5.18
CA ARG A 156 10.60 12.30 6.10
C ARG A 156 9.91 10.98 5.75
N SER A 157 10.49 10.30 4.76
CA SER A 157 9.95 9.06 4.20
C SER A 157 10.26 7.81 5.02
N ARG A 158 9.30 6.87 5.08
CA ARG A 158 9.43 5.53 5.63
C ARG A 158 8.57 4.53 4.85
N LEU A 159 9.18 3.42 4.44
CA LEU A 159 8.57 2.36 3.63
C LEU A 159 7.18 1.96 4.17
N PHE A 160 6.19 1.87 3.28
CA PHE A 160 4.75 1.69 3.52
C PHE A 160 4.04 2.80 4.32
N LEU A 161 4.57 3.27 5.45
CA LEU A 161 3.82 4.13 6.37
C LEU A 161 3.61 5.56 5.84
N ARG A 162 4.62 6.08 5.15
CA ARG A 162 4.75 7.47 4.71
C ARG A 162 5.86 7.54 3.64
N SER A 163 5.56 7.17 2.40
CA SER A 163 6.47 7.36 1.25
C SER A 163 5.97 8.50 0.35
N ARG A 164 6.83 9.01 -0.54
CA ARG A 164 6.47 10.13 -1.43
C ARG A 164 5.51 9.71 -2.51
N GLU A 165 5.88 8.69 -3.26
CA GLU A 165 4.92 7.87 -3.98
C GLU A 165 4.39 6.81 -3.03
N PHE A 166 3.08 6.60 -3.00
CA PHE A 166 2.47 5.43 -2.38
C PHE A 166 1.29 4.94 -3.23
N TRP A 167 1.08 3.63 -3.18
CA TRP A 167 -0.07 2.98 -3.80
C TRP A 167 -1.24 3.00 -2.83
N TRP A 168 -2.42 3.35 -3.34
CA TRP A 168 -3.64 3.46 -2.56
C TRP A 168 -4.88 3.17 -3.39
N GLN A 169 -6.00 3.15 -2.67
CA GLN A 169 -7.33 3.18 -3.21
C GLN A 169 -7.95 4.53 -2.78
N GLU A 170 -8.64 5.19 -3.70
CA GLU A 170 -9.46 6.36 -3.42
C GLU A 170 -10.82 6.21 -4.11
N GLY A 171 -11.90 6.38 -3.34
CA GLY A 171 -13.27 6.28 -3.78
C GLY A 171 -13.97 7.61 -3.57
N HIS A 172 -14.83 7.97 -4.52
CA HIS A 172 -15.46 9.28 -4.63
C HIS A 172 -16.91 9.06 -5.06
N THR A 173 -17.87 9.47 -4.25
CA THR A 173 -19.29 9.18 -4.49
C THR A 173 -20.16 10.41 -4.46
N PHE A 174 -21.27 10.37 -5.20
CA PHE A 174 -22.22 11.48 -5.37
C PHE A 174 -23.66 10.98 -5.21
N HIS A 175 -24.45 11.70 -4.45
CA HIS A 175 -25.78 11.30 -3.95
C HIS A 175 -26.81 12.41 -4.13
N ALA A 176 -28.08 12.04 -4.17
CA ALA A 176 -29.19 13.00 -4.28
C ALA A 176 -29.53 13.60 -2.91
N TYR A 177 -29.46 12.81 -1.84
CA TYR A 177 -29.85 13.22 -0.49
C TYR A 177 -28.68 13.17 0.51
N ALA A 178 -28.76 14.00 1.55
CA ALA A 178 -27.74 14.08 2.60
C ALA A 178 -27.52 12.73 3.31
N GLN A 179 -28.60 12.00 3.60
CA GLN A 179 -28.56 10.74 4.33
C GLN A 179 -27.81 9.65 3.54
N GLU A 180 -28.02 9.54 2.23
CA GLU A 180 -27.32 8.58 1.37
C GLU A 180 -25.79 8.73 1.48
N GLY A 181 -25.29 9.97 1.44
CA GLY A 181 -23.86 10.26 1.61
C GLY A 181 -23.35 10.05 3.05
N MET A 182 -24.19 10.15 4.07
CA MET A 182 -23.82 9.82 5.45
C MET A 182 -23.77 8.30 5.66
N ASP A 183 -24.73 7.56 5.10
CA ASP A 183 -24.81 6.10 5.17
C ASP A 183 -23.64 5.46 4.42
N GLU A 184 -23.35 5.94 3.21
CA GLU A 184 -22.18 5.56 2.40
C GLU A 184 -20.85 5.79 3.14
N ALA A 185 -20.68 6.96 3.77
CA ALA A 185 -19.47 7.24 4.55
C ALA A 185 -19.27 6.24 5.71
N ASN A 186 -20.35 5.77 6.33
CA ASN A 186 -20.34 4.76 7.39
C ASN A 186 -20.21 3.33 6.86
N LEU A 187 -20.76 3.01 5.69
CA LEU A 187 -20.63 1.72 5.01
C LEU A 187 -19.15 1.40 4.76
N ILE A 188 -18.44 2.33 4.12
CA ILE A 188 -17.03 2.17 3.79
C ILE A 188 -16.14 2.14 5.05
N LEU A 189 -16.47 2.90 6.10
CA LEU A 189 -15.78 2.79 7.39
C LEU A 189 -15.86 1.38 7.96
N ASN A 190 -17.03 0.73 7.87
CA ASN A 190 -17.22 -0.64 8.34
C ASN A 190 -16.56 -1.68 7.42
N TYR A 191 -16.48 -1.46 6.11
CA TYR A 191 -15.64 -2.28 5.24
C TYR A 191 -14.16 -2.16 5.60
N TYR A 192 -13.64 -0.94 5.85
CA TYR A 192 -12.27 -0.76 6.33
C TYR A 192 -12.01 -1.39 7.70
N ARG A 193 -13.00 -1.38 8.62
CA ARG A 193 -12.96 -2.16 9.86
C ARG A 193 -12.84 -3.65 9.56
N SER A 194 -13.66 -4.23 8.69
CA SER A 194 -13.56 -5.65 8.33
C SER A 194 -12.21 -6.00 7.68
N ILE A 195 -11.66 -5.13 6.84
CA ILE A 195 -10.29 -5.31 6.33
C ILE A 195 -9.27 -5.31 7.48
N ALA A 196 -9.32 -4.35 8.42
CA ALA A 196 -8.38 -4.30 9.54
C ALA A 196 -8.53 -5.51 10.50
N GLU A 197 -9.75 -5.80 10.95
CA GLU A 197 -10.02 -6.81 11.99
C GLU A 197 -10.09 -8.22 11.39
N ASP A 198 -10.97 -8.46 10.42
CA ASP A 198 -11.18 -9.80 9.85
C ASP A 198 -10.01 -10.25 8.97
N TRP A 199 -9.41 -9.37 8.17
CA TRP A 199 -8.33 -9.72 7.22
C TRP A 199 -6.93 -9.50 7.78
N LEU A 200 -6.66 -8.33 8.38
CA LEU A 200 -5.34 -8.00 8.92
C LEU A 200 -5.13 -8.42 10.38
N ALA A 201 -6.18 -8.91 11.08
CA ALA A 201 -6.13 -9.26 12.49
C ALA A 201 -5.67 -8.10 13.41
N VAL A 202 -5.85 -6.84 12.98
CA VAL A 202 -5.49 -5.63 13.73
C VAL A 202 -6.77 -5.02 14.31
N PRO A 203 -6.95 -4.99 15.64
CA PRO A 203 -8.09 -4.33 16.28
C PRO A 203 -7.95 -2.80 16.19
N VAL A 204 -9.09 -2.12 16.09
CA VAL A 204 -9.14 -0.69 15.72
C VAL A 204 -10.19 0.07 16.52
N LEU A 205 -9.88 1.32 16.86
CA LEU A 205 -10.88 2.28 17.26
C LEU A 205 -11.44 2.97 16.01
N ILE A 206 -12.74 3.28 16.01
CA ILE A 206 -13.39 4.09 14.98
C ILE A 206 -14.15 5.27 15.60
N GLY A 207 -14.66 6.13 14.74
CA GLY A 207 -15.48 7.29 15.08
C GLY A 207 -15.08 8.50 14.25
N ARG A 208 -15.40 9.71 14.72
CA ARG A 208 -15.09 10.96 14.01
C ARG A 208 -13.78 11.59 14.47
N LYS A 209 -13.11 12.30 13.57
CA LYS A 209 -12.07 13.27 13.94
C LYS A 209 -12.68 14.44 14.71
N SER A 210 -11.86 15.09 15.53
CA SER A 210 -12.12 16.45 15.99
C SER A 210 -12.26 17.41 14.79
N PRO A 211 -12.87 18.59 14.95
CA PRO A 211 -12.91 19.60 13.90
C PRO A 211 -11.51 19.95 13.36
N SER A 212 -10.51 20.10 14.24
CA SER A 212 -9.15 20.51 13.84
C SER A 212 -8.30 19.42 13.16
N GLU A 213 -8.66 18.14 13.27
CA GLU A 213 -8.03 17.03 12.55
C GLU A 213 -8.99 16.39 11.51
N THR A 214 -10.10 17.04 11.19
CA THR A 214 -11.00 16.69 10.07
C THR A 214 -10.35 17.09 8.73
N PHE A 215 -10.61 16.31 7.67
CA PHE A 215 -10.06 16.62 6.34
C PHE A 215 -10.60 17.96 5.81
N PRO A 216 -9.75 18.85 5.28
CA PRO A 216 -10.18 20.17 4.80
C PRO A 216 -11.33 20.10 3.78
N GLY A 217 -12.34 20.96 3.94
CA GLY A 217 -13.55 20.98 3.11
C GLY A 217 -14.61 19.94 3.48
N ALA A 218 -14.27 18.88 4.23
CA ALA A 218 -15.26 17.90 4.71
C ALA A 218 -16.12 18.49 5.85
N VAL A 219 -17.37 18.02 5.95
CA VAL A 219 -18.28 18.33 7.07
C VAL A 219 -17.93 17.49 8.30
N TYR A 220 -17.51 16.22 8.08
CA TYR A 220 -16.84 15.42 9.09
C TYR A 220 -15.93 14.36 8.43
N THR A 221 -14.97 13.86 9.20
CA THR A 221 -14.11 12.72 8.81
C THR A 221 -14.28 11.58 9.80
N LEU A 222 -14.69 10.43 9.30
CA LEU A 222 -14.64 9.14 9.98
C LEU A 222 -13.25 8.51 9.82
N THR A 223 -12.80 7.76 10.83
CA THR A 223 -11.40 7.32 10.91
C THR A 223 -11.23 5.94 11.52
N LEU A 224 -10.11 5.28 11.18
CA LEU A 224 -9.74 3.92 11.59
C LEU A 224 -8.36 3.96 12.26
N GLU A 225 -8.30 3.77 13.57
CA GLU A 225 -7.10 3.97 14.39
C GLU A 225 -6.64 2.66 15.04
N GLY A 226 -5.55 2.08 14.53
CA GLY A 226 -4.90 0.89 15.12
C GLY A 226 -3.81 1.28 16.12
N LEU A 227 -3.61 0.48 17.17
CA LEU A 227 -2.49 0.63 18.10
C LEU A 227 -1.33 -0.31 17.70
N MET A 228 -0.15 0.26 17.52
CA MET A 228 1.05 -0.47 17.09
C MET A 228 1.86 -0.98 18.29
N ARG A 229 2.76 -1.95 18.06
CA ARG A 229 3.54 -2.63 19.13
C ARG A 229 4.52 -1.74 19.90
N ASP A 230 4.85 -0.55 19.38
CA ASP A 230 5.58 0.51 20.08
C ASP A 230 4.68 1.46 20.90
N GLY A 231 3.38 1.14 21.00
CA GLY A 231 2.39 1.94 21.72
C GLY A 231 1.95 3.21 20.97
N LEU A 232 2.30 3.38 19.69
CA LEU A 232 1.91 4.55 18.91
C LEU A 232 0.65 4.27 18.07
N ALA A 233 -0.19 5.29 17.90
CA ALA A 233 -1.38 5.19 17.07
C ALA A 233 -1.05 5.35 15.57
N LEU A 234 -1.75 4.57 14.74
CA LEU A 234 -1.68 4.61 13.29
C LEU A 234 -3.08 4.73 12.68
N GLN A 235 -3.33 5.85 11.99
CA GLN A 235 -4.48 6.00 11.10
C GLN A 235 -4.32 5.07 9.89
N MET A 236 -5.15 4.04 9.82
CA MET A 236 -5.11 2.97 8.82
C MET A 236 -5.99 3.28 7.58
N GLY A 237 -7.08 4.02 7.77
CA GLY A 237 -7.97 4.52 6.71
C GLY A 237 -8.85 5.68 7.18
N THR A 238 -9.50 6.37 6.24
CA THR A 238 -10.48 7.43 6.53
C THR A 238 -11.62 7.44 5.50
N SER A 239 -12.78 7.91 5.94
CA SER A 239 -13.96 8.14 5.12
C SER A 239 -14.53 9.52 5.45
N HIS A 240 -14.81 10.33 4.42
CA HIS A 240 -15.04 11.76 4.53
C HIS A 240 -16.40 12.11 3.93
N TYR A 241 -17.27 12.77 4.70
CA TYR A 241 -18.53 13.31 4.18
C TYR A 241 -18.36 14.81 3.94
N PHE A 242 -18.49 15.26 2.69
CA PHE A 242 -18.34 16.66 2.29
C PHE A 242 -19.66 17.43 2.26
N GLY A 243 -20.79 16.74 2.43
CA GLY A 243 -22.09 17.29 2.09
C GLY A 243 -22.05 17.83 0.66
N GLN A 244 -22.45 19.09 0.48
CA GLN A 244 -22.40 19.80 -0.80
C GLN A 244 -21.15 20.67 -1.00
N ASN A 245 -20.16 20.66 -0.08
CA ASN A 245 -19.01 21.59 -0.18
C ASN A 245 -18.18 21.39 -1.43
N PHE A 246 -17.77 20.14 -1.69
CA PHE A 246 -17.03 19.77 -2.89
C PHE A 246 -17.86 19.99 -4.16
N SER A 247 -19.13 19.57 -4.16
CA SER A 247 -20.07 19.80 -5.26
C SER A 247 -20.28 21.28 -5.60
N ARG A 248 -20.20 22.18 -4.60
CA ARG A 248 -20.31 23.64 -4.78
C ARG A 248 -19.07 24.20 -5.46
N ALA A 249 -17.87 23.78 -5.06
CA ALA A 249 -16.61 24.24 -5.66
C ALA A 249 -16.45 23.79 -7.14
N TYR A 250 -16.96 22.62 -7.49
CA TYR A 250 -16.87 22.07 -8.86
C TYR A 250 -18.14 22.24 -9.70
N ASP A 251 -19.23 22.80 -9.15
CA ASP A 251 -20.55 22.95 -9.78
C ASP A 251 -21.12 21.58 -10.27
N ILE A 252 -21.20 20.63 -9.34
CA ILE A 252 -21.70 19.26 -9.53
C ILE A 252 -23.18 19.20 -9.16
N SER A 253 -24.05 19.50 -10.13
CA SER A 253 -25.49 19.60 -9.97
C SER A 253 -26.28 18.55 -10.76
N PHE A 254 -27.47 18.20 -10.30
CA PHE A 254 -28.43 17.35 -11.00
C PHE A 254 -29.82 18.01 -11.08
N SER A 255 -30.63 17.57 -12.05
CA SER A 255 -32.06 17.87 -12.12
C SER A 255 -32.86 16.86 -11.28
N ASN A 256 -33.59 17.35 -10.27
CA ASN A 256 -34.36 16.53 -9.33
C ASN A 256 -35.63 15.93 -9.99
N LYS A 257 -36.59 15.42 -9.21
CA LYS A 257 -37.81 14.79 -9.77
C LYS A 257 -38.80 15.82 -10.32
N ASP A 258 -38.76 17.04 -9.78
CA ASP A 258 -39.62 18.17 -10.11
C ASP A 258 -38.98 19.09 -11.17
N ASN A 259 -37.78 18.74 -11.64
CA ASN A 259 -36.92 19.43 -12.62
C ASN A 259 -36.19 20.68 -12.09
N GLU A 260 -36.06 20.80 -10.77
CA GLU A 260 -35.24 21.83 -10.12
C GLU A 260 -33.76 21.42 -10.07
N ARG A 261 -32.86 22.40 -10.03
CA ARG A 261 -31.40 22.18 -10.04
C ARG A 261 -30.86 22.10 -8.60
N GLU A 262 -30.41 20.92 -8.19
CA GLU A 262 -29.82 20.69 -6.86
C GLU A 262 -28.32 20.35 -6.96
N LEU A 263 -27.57 20.58 -5.88
CA LEU A 263 -26.17 20.15 -5.75
C LEU A 263 -26.09 18.76 -5.11
N CYS A 264 -25.23 17.90 -5.65
CA CYS A 264 -25.03 16.55 -5.11
C CYS A 264 -24.45 16.59 -3.69
N TYR A 265 -24.83 15.65 -2.84
CA TYR A 265 -24.09 15.33 -1.62
C TYR A 265 -22.94 14.39 -1.99
N SER A 266 -21.79 14.47 -1.32
CA SER A 266 -20.57 13.76 -1.76
C SER A 266 -19.73 13.20 -0.61
N THR A 267 -19.03 12.09 -0.91
CA THR A 267 -18.02 11.47 -0.04
C THR A 267 -16.71 11.25 -0.78
N SER A 268 -15.60 11.19 -0.03
CA SER A 268 -14.35 10.56 -0.48
C SER A 268 -13.82 9.63 0.62
N TRP A 269 -13.12 8.55 0.25
CA TRP A 269 -12.60 7.56 1.20
C TRP A 269 -11.37 6.85 0.65
N GLY A 270 -10.40 6.53 1.52
CA GLY A 270 -9.17 5.86 1.08
C GLY A 270 -8.43 5.02 2.12
N ILE A 271 -7.89 3.89 1.65
CA ILE A 271 -6.84 3.10 2.31
C ILE A 271 -5.62 2.99 1.41
N SER A 272 -4.43 2.88 2.01
CA SER A 272 -3.16 2.82 1.28
C SER A 272 -2.31 1.63 1.68
N THR A 273 -1.22 1.42 0.93
CA THR A 273 -0.14 0.47 1.24
C THR A 273 0.45 0.60 2.66
N ARG A 274 0.14 1.68 3.41
CA ARG A 274 0.30 1.76 4.87
C ARG A 274 -0.27 0.54 5.59
N MET A 275 -1.36 -0.05 5.10
CA MET A 275 -1.97 -1.27 5.64
C MET A 275 -0.97 -2.43 5.71
N VAL A 276 -0.05 -2.56 4.74
CA VAL A 276 1.02 -3.58 4.79
C VAL A 276 2.01 -3.26 5.92
N GLY A 277 2.37 -1.98 6.10
CA GLY A 277 3.21 -1.55 7.23
C GLY A 277 2.53 -1.69 8.60
N ALA A 278 1.20 -1.61 8.66
CA ALA A 278 0.41 -1.88 9.87
C ALA A 278 0.50 -3.36 10.28
N ILE A 279 0.45 -4.31 9.34
CA ILE A 279 0.68 -5.75 9.61
C ILE A 279 2.02 -5.94 10.31
N VAL A 280 3.10 -5.34 9.77
CA VAL A 280 4.45 -5.45 10.35
C VAL A 280 4.43 -4.97 11.81
N MET A 281 3.95 -3.75 12.05
CA MET A 281 4.02 -3.10 13.36
C MET A 281 3.00 -3.60 14.38
N ALA A 282 1.91 -4.26 13.97
CA ALA A 282 0.95 -4.87 14.89
C ALA A 282 1.38 -6.28 15.32
N HIS A 283 2.00 -7.05 14.41
CA HIS A 283 2.15 -8.50 14.58
C HIS A 283 3.57 -9.04 14.69
N GLY A 284 4.58 -8.33 14.18
CA GLY A 284 5.96 -8.83 14.15
C GLY A 284 6.56 -9.08 15.53
N ASP A 285 7.65 -9.83 15.55
CA ASP A 285 8.46 -10.14 16.74
C ASP A 285 9.98 -9.96 16.47
N ASP A 286 10.81 -10.26 17.47
CA ASP A 286 12.27 -10.19 17.35
C ASP A 286 12.89 -11.24 16.40
N SER A 287 12.07 -12.14 15.83
CA SER A 287 12.45 -13.06 14.75
C SER A 287 11.78 -12.72 13.41
N GLY A 288 11.09 -11.57 13.29
CA GLY A 288 10.64 -10.98 12.03
C GLY A 288 9.13 -10.78 11.88
N LEU A 289 8.60 -11.05 10.68
CA LEU A 289 7.16 -10.92 10.41
C LEU A 289 6.35 -12.01 11.11
N ILE A 290 5.07 -11.69 11.38
CA ILE A 290 4.01 -12.68 11.57
C ILE A 290 2.84 -12.19 10.72
N VAL A 291 2.47 -12.93 9.67
CA VAL A 291 1.50 -12.45 8.66
C VAL A 291 0.14 -13.13 8.88
N PRO A 292 -1.00 -12.40 8.88
CA PRO A 292 -2.33 -12.99 8.97
C PRO A 292 -2.61 -13.95 7.79
N PRO A 293 -3.05 -15.20 8.02
CA PRO A 293 -3.30 -16.20 6.98
C PRO A 293 -4.13 -15.74 5.79
N LYS A 294 -5.10 -14.83 5.97
CA LYS A 294 -5.91 -14.30 4.85
C LYS A 294 -5.05 -13.52 3.83
N VAL A 295 -4.09 -12.71 4.28
CA VAL A 295 -3.22 -11.89 3.41
C VAL A 295 -1.80 -12.46 3.21
N ALA A 296 -1.43 -13.53 3.90
CA ALA A 296 -0.12 -14.18 3.76
C ALA A 296 0.13 -14.68 2.31
N PRO A 297 1.20 -14.24 1.61
CA PRO A 297 1.48 -14.70 0.24
C PRO A 297 1.77 -16.20 0.16
N VAL A 298 2.43 -16.73 1.19
CA VAL A 298 2.56 -18.16 1.47
C VAL A 298 1.94 -18.39 2.85
N GLN A 299 0.96 -19.27 2.92
CA GLN A 299 0.28 -19.68 4.15
C GLN A 299 0.98 -20.87 4.83
N VAL A 300 1.48 -21.80 4.01
CA VAL A 300 2.14 -23.03 4.46
C VAL A 300 3.45 -23.21 3.69
N VAL A 301 4.59 -23.26 4.39
CA VAL A 301 5.86 -23.63 3.76
C VAL A 301 6.20 -25.08 4.07
N VAL A 302 6.61 -25.86 3.06
CA VAL A 302 7.06 -27.24 3.21
C VAL A 302 8.58 -27.27 3.09
N VAL A 303 9.27 -27.67 4.15
CA VAL A 303 10.72 -27.81 4.20
C VAL A 303 11.08 -29.31 4.16
N PRO A 304 11.51 -29.84 3.00
CA PRO A 304 11.94 -31.23 2.87
C PRO A 304 13.31 -31.45 3.53
N ILE A 305 13.46 -32.59 4.20
CA ILE A 305 14.66 -32.97 4.96
C ILE A 305 15.19 -34.33 4.45
N PHE A 306 16.32 -34.29 3.75
CA PHE A 306 17.01 -35.45 3.18
C PHE A 306 18.53 -35.30 3.33
N ARG A 307 19.29 -36.37 3.01
CA ARG A 307 20.77 -36.39 3.05
C ARG A 307 21.42 -36.74 1.71
N ASP A 308 20.64 -37.34 0.82
CA ASP A 308 21.07 -37.99 -0.41
C ASP A 308 19.92 -37.97 -1.43
N SER A 309 20.19 -38.44 -2.66
CA SER A 309 19.23 -38.44 -3.77
C SER A 309 18.06 -39.41 -3.56
N GLU A 310 18.26 -40.54 -2.87
CA GLU A 310 17.21 -41.52 -2.60
C GLU A 310 16.21 -41.00 -1.56
N GLY A 311 16.72 -40.48 -0.43
CA GLY A 311 15.93 -39.79 0.58
C GLY A 311 15.21 -38.57 0.04
N ARG A 312 15.83 -37.83 -0.89
CA ARG A 312 15.15 -36.74 -1.62
C ARG A 312 13.97 -37.28 -2.44
N ALA A 313 14.18 -38.29 -3.29
CA ALA A 313 13.13 -38.86 -4.13
C ALA A 313 11.97 -39.44 -3.30
N LYS A 314 12.28 -40.05 -2.14
CA LYS A 314 11.30 -40.53 -1.17
C LYS A 314 10.43 -39.39 -0.60
N VAL A 315 11.07 -38.32 -0.11
CA VAL A 315 10.36 -37.15 0.43
C VAL A 315 9.57 -36.42 -0.64
N GLU A 316 10.11 -36.29 -1.86
CA GLU A 316 9.45 -35.68 -3.01
C GLU A 316 8.20 -36.47 -3.44
N LYS A 317 8.29 -37.80 -3.53
CA LYS A 317 7.13 -38.67 -3.79
C LYS A 317 6.04 -38.53 -2.72
N PHE A 318 6.42 -38.39 -1.45
CA PHE A 318 5.48 -38.23 -0.35
C PHE A 318 4.80 -36.85 -0.35
N ILE A 319 5.55 -35.76 -0.52
CA ILE A 319 4.97 -34.41 -0.65
C ILE A 319 4.00 -34.34 -1.84
N ASN A 320 4.37 -34.96 -2.97
CA ASN A 320 3.53 -34.99 -4.17
C ASN A 320 2.24 -35.81 -4.01
N SER A 321 2.08 -36.64 -2.96
CA SER A 321 0.83 -37.39 -2.75
C SER A 321 -0.29 -36.57 -2.12
N TRP A 322 0.02 -35.46 -1.44
CA TRP A 322 -0.96 -34.60 -0.75
C TRP A 322 -0.90 -33.12 -1.17
N ALA A 323 0.19 -32.64 -1.80
CA ALA A 323 0.26 -31.27 -2.32
C ALA A 323 -0.89 -30.88 -3.28
N PRO A 324 -1.46 -31.78 -4.13
CA PRO A 324 -2.64 -31.48 -4.92
C PRO A 324 -3.89 -31.14 -4.07
N GLU A 325 -4.06 -31.79 -2.92
CA GLU A 325 -5.20 -31.53 -2.01
C GLU A 325 -5.12 -30.13 -1.40
N LEU A 326 -3.92 -29.69 -1.01
CA LEU A 326 -3.71 -28.33 -0.48
C LEU A 326 -4.11 -27.28 -1.53
N LYS A 327 -3.70 -27.49 -2.78
CA LYS A 327 -4.06 -26.60 -3.89
C LYS A 327 -5.57 -26.62 -4.17
N ALA A 328 -6.21 -27.79 -4.13
CA ALA A 328 -7.66 -27.92 -4.31
C ALA A 328 -8.45 -27.21 -3.19
N ALA A 329 -7.94 -27.23 -1.95
CA ALA A 329 -8.48 -26.47 -0.82
C ALA A 329 -8.11 -24.97 -0.82
N GLY A 330 -7.48 -24.45 -1.89
CA GLY A 330 -7.10 -23.04 -2.01
C GLY A 330 -5.93 -22.60 -1.11
N ILE A 331 -5.25 -23.53 -0.43
CA ILE A 331 -4.16 -23.24 0.50
C ILE A 331 -2.91 -22.82 -0.29
N ARG A 332 -2.38 -21.64 0.01
CA ARG A 332 -1.18 -21.06 -0.63
C ARG A 332 0.10 -21.69 -0.08
N SER A 333 0.37 -22.93 -0.49
CA SER A 333 1.54 -23.71 -0.07
C SER A 333 2.77 -23.53 -0.96
N ARG A 334 3.98 -23.50 -0.39
CA ARG A 334 5.27 -23.49 -1.15
C ARG A 334 6.24 -24.54 -0.60
N VAL A 335 6.77 -25.41 -1.46
CA VAL A 335 7.86 -26.34 -1.10
C VAL A 335 9.22 -25.69 -1.33
N ASP A 336 10.15 -25.80 -0.37
CA ASP A 336 11.48 -25.20 -0.43
C ASP A 336 12.59 -26.20 -0.79
N TRP A 337 12.76 -26.41 -2.10
CA TRP A 337 13.74 -27.32 -2.70
C TRP A 337 15.19 -26.79 -2.80
N ARG A 338 15.50 -25.61 -2.21
CA ARG A 338 16.87 -25.05 -2.22
C ARG A 338 17.85 -25.99 -1.52
N ASP A 339 19.11 -26.02 -1.96
CA ASP A 339 20.16 -26.84 -1.34
C ASP A 339 20.84 -26.07 -0.19
N GLU A 340 20.05 -25.84 0.87
CA GLU A 340 20.40 -25.08 2.07
C GLU A 340 20.10 -25.93 3.31
N ARG A 341 20.82 -25.69 4.41
CA ARG A 341 20.59 -26.46 5.65
C ARG A 341 19.19 -26.13 6.17
N PRO A 342 18.45 -27.10 6.77
CA PRO A 342 17.08 -26.84 7.24
C PRO A 342 16.96 -25.63 8.17
N GLY A 343 17.93 -25.39 9.06
CA GLY A 343 17.94 -24.21 9.94
C GLY A 343 18.03 -22.86 9.21
N ASP A 344 18.73 -22.79 8.07
CA ASP A 344 18.82 -21.56 7.27
C ASP A 344 17.48 -21.27 6.59
N LYS A 345 16.80 -22.33 6.12
CA LYS A 345 15.41 -22.25 5.62
C LYS A 345 14.44 -21.86 6.72
N TYR A 346 14.59 -22.40 7.94
CA TYR A 346 13.72 -22.06 9.07
C TYR A 346 13.81 -20.56 9.38
N ALA A 347 15.03 -20.02 9.50
CA ALA A 347 15.28 -18.59 9.67
C ALA A 347 14.62 -17.75 8.56
N HIS A 348 14.83 -18.13 7.29
CA HIS A 348 14.28 -17.42 6.14
C HIS A 348 12.74 -17.32 6.18
N TRP A 349 12.05 -18.42 6.47
CA TRP A 349 10.58 -18.43 6.47
C TRP A 349 9.94 -17.90 7.77
N GLU A 350 10.65 -17.95 8.90
CA GLU A 350 10.24 -17.28 10.14
C GLU A 350 10.37 -15.75 10.03
N LEU A 351 11.46 -15.27 9.43
CA LEU A 351 11.66 -13.84 9.11
C LEU A 351 10.57 -13.33 8.16
N LYS A 352 10.20 -14.14 7.16
CA LYS A 352 9.10 -13.84 6.23
C LYS A 352 7.70 -14.07 6.84
N GLY A 353 7.60 -14.63 8.05
CA GLY A 353 6.36 -14.71 8.81
C GLY A 353 5.28 -15.61 8.21
N VAL A 354 5.68 -16.67 7.50
CA VAL A 354 4.74 -17.69 7.00
C VAL A 354 4.02 -18.33 8.19
N PRO A 355 2.67 -18.36 8.23
CA PRO A 355 1.91 -18.83 9.39
C PRO A 355 2.29 -20.23 9.87
N LEU A 356 2.42 -21.19 8.95
CA LEU A 356 2.66 -22.60 9.25
C LEU A 356 3.85 -23.14 8.45
N ARG A 357 4.73 -23.91 9.11
CA ARG A 357 5.78 -24.70 8.44
C ARG A 357 5.49 -26.19 8.60
N LEU A 358 5.65 -26.95 7.52
CA LEU A 358 5.71 -28.40 7.53
C LEU A 358 7.15 -28.86 7.33
N ASN A 359 7.73 -29.48 8.35
CA ASN A 359 8.98 -30.21 8.22
C ASN A 359 8.67 -31.65 7.78
N VAL A 360 9.34 -32.12 6.71
CA VAL A 360 9.04 -33.40 6.07
C VAL A 360 10.32 -34.18 5.79
N GLY A 361 10.65 -35.13 6.66
CA GLY A 361 11.77 -36.04 6.50
C GLY A 361 11.37 -37.42 5.99
N GLY A 362 12.39 -38.21 5.62
CA GLY A 362 12.18 -39.58 5.14
C GLY A 362 11.51 -40.53 6.15
N ARG A 363 11.61 -40.24 7.46
CA ARG A 363 10.92 -40.96 8.55
C ARG A 363 9.44 -40.59 8.66
N ASP A 364 9.11 -39.32 8.41
CA ASP A 364 7.74 -38.83 8.49
C ASP A 364 6.93 -39.37 7.30
N ALA A 365 7.58 -39.50 6.14
CA ALA A 365 7.07 -40.24 4.99
C ALA A 365 6.82 -41.74 5.28
N ASP A 366 7.68 -42.42 6.06
CA ASP A 366 7.44 -43.82 6.49
C ASP A 366 6.25 -43.94 7.45
N ALA A 367 6.07 -42.95 8.32
CA ALA A 367 4.99 -42.89 9.31
C ALA A 367 3.69 -42.27 8.77
N GLY A 368 3.65 -41.83 7.51
CA GLY A 368 2.46 -41.22 6.89
C GLY A 368 2.06 -39.87 7.47
N GLN A 369 3.03 -39.09 8.00
CA GLN A 369 2.81 -37.85 8.76
C GLN A 369 3.73 -36.70 8.32
N VAL A 370 3.51 -35.52 8.87
CA VAL A 370 4.35 -34.31 8.74
C VAL A 370 4.52 -33.63 10.11
N GLU A 371 5.67 -33.02 10.40
CA GLU A 371 5.81 -32.16 11.59
C GLU A 371 5.32 -30.74 11.24
N LEU A 372 4.19 -30.34 11.81
CA LEU A 372 3.69 -28.96 11.77
C LEU A 372 4.39 -28.12 12.84
N VAL A 373 4.85 -26.94 12.45
CA VAL A 373 5.35 -25.87 13.33
C VAL A 373 4.51 -24.61 13.11
N ASP A 374 4.01 -24.01 14.19
CA ASP A 374 3.22 -22.77 14.18
C ASP A 374 4.14 -21.54 14.38
N ARG A 375 4.02 -20.51 13.55
CA ARG A 375 4.87 -19.29 13.61
C ARG A 375 4.59 -18.38 14.82
N LEU A 376 3.41 -18.48 15.42
CA LEU A 376 2.93 -17.66 16.53
C LEU A 376 3.26 -18.29 17.88
N SER A 377 3.06 -19.61 18.05
CA SER A 377 3.37 -20.32 19.30
C SER A 377 4.74 -21.02 19.30
N ARG A 378 5.35 -21.24 18.13
CA ARG A 378 6.59 -22.03 17.93
C ARG A 378 6.47 -23.52 18.33
N GLU A 379 5.26 -23.97 18.69
CA GLU A 379 4.96 -25.36 19.02
C GLU A 379 5.15 -26.28 17.80
N LYS A 380 5.57 -27.53 18.07
CA LYS A 380 5.78 -28.57 17.07
C LYS A 380 4.89 -29.76 17.36
N ARG A 381 4.26 -30.33 16.32
CA ARG A 381 3.40 -31.52 16.47
C ARG A 381 3.28 -32.30 15.15
N ALA A 382 3.16 -33.62 15.25
CA ALA A 382 2.86 -34.45 14.09
C ALA A 382 1.40 -34.27 13.65
N LEU A 383 1.16 -34.20 12.33
CA LEU A 383 -0.15 -34.34 11.70
C LEU A 383 -0.11 -35.49 10.68
N PRO A 384 -1.16 -36.33 10.59
CA PRO A 384 -1.30 -37.29 9.49
C PRO A 384 -1.32 -36.57 8.13
N ALA A 385 -0.76 -37.22 7.10
CA ALA A 385 -0.87 -36.73 5.72
C ALA A 385 -2.29 -36.95 5.13
N ALA A 386 -3.01 -37.96 5.62
CA ALA A 386 -4.41 -38.19 5.24
C ALA A 386 -5.30 -37.08 5.83
N GLY A 387 -6.03 -36.35 4.97
CA GLY A 387 -6.89 -35.23 5.38
C GLY A 387 -6.11 -33.95 5.74
N LEU A 388 -4.82 -33.87 5.39
CA LEU A 388 -3.94 -32.75 5.76
C LEU A 388 -4.47 -31.39 5.28
N ALA A 389 -5.15 -31.33 4.13
CA ALA A 389 -5.78 -30.10 3.63
C ALA A 389 -6.84 -29.54 4.60
N GLN A 390 -7.72 -30.40 5.13
CA GLN A 390 -8.75 -30.01 6.10
C GLN A 390 -8.14 -29.59 7.43
N ALA A 391 -7.13 -30.33 7.90
CA ALA A 391 -6.40 -30.01 9.13
C ALA A 391 -5.72 -28.63 9.06
N LEU A 392 -5.01 -28.35 7.95
CA LEU A 392 -4.33 -27.07 7.74
C LEU A 392 -5.32 -25.91 7.56
N GLY A 393 -6.45 -26.12 6.87
CA GLY A 393 -7.51 -25.10 6.79
C GLY A 393 -8.01 -24.68 8.17
N GLY A 394 -8.28 -25.67 9.05
CA GLY A 394 -8.68 -25.41 10.43
C GLY A 394 -7.59 -24.73 11.27
N GLU A 395 -6.31 -25.01 11.05
CA GLU A 395 -5.23 -24.31 11.76
C GLU A 395 -4.96 -22.90 11.24
N LEU A 396 -5.08 -22.64 9.94
CA LEU A 396 -5.00 -21.29 9.39
C LEU A 396 -6.15 -20.41 9.91
N GLN A 397 -7.35 -20.97 10.09
CA GLN A 397 -8.46 -20.27 10.75
C GLN A 397 -8.13 -19.95 12.21
N LYS A 398 -7.72 -20.94 13.01
CA LYS A 398 -7.34 -20.74 14.42
C LYS A 398 -6.18 -19.75 14.57
N PHE A 399 -5.20 -19.76 13.66
CA PHE A 399 -4.08 -18.83 13.66
C PHE A 399 -4.56 -17.39 13.43
N GLN A 400 -5.47 -17.15 12.48
CA GLN A 400 -6.07 -15.83 12.27
C GLN A 400 -6.79 -15.34 13.56
N THR A 401 -7.56 -16.21 14.23
CA THR A 401 -8.22 -15.92 15.50
C THR A 401 -7.22 -15.61 16.62
N ARG A 402 -6.26 -16.50 16.90
CA ARG A 402 -5.21 -16.30 17.93
C ARG A 402 -4.41 -15.01 17.70
N LEU A 403 -4.16 -14.66 16.44
CA LEU A 403 -3.42 -13.45 16.07
C LEU A 403 -4.20 -12.18 16.40
N PHE A 404 -5.51 -12.15 16.10
CA PHE A 404 -6.40 -11.06 16.46
C PHE A 404 -6.58 -10.96 17.98
N GLU A 405 -6.83 -12.07 18.67
CA GLU A 405 -6.95 -12.13 20.13
C GLU A 405 -5.70 -11.58 20.83
N ARG A 406 -4.51 -11.93 20.35
CA ARG A 406 -3.23 -11.40 20.86
C ARG A 406 -3.11 -9.89 20.66
N ALA A 407 -3.48 -9.38 19.49
CA ALA A 407 -3.45 -7.94 19.21
C ALA A 407 -4.51 -7.18 20.02
N GLN A 408 -5.70 -7.75 20.21
CA GLN A 408 -6.81 -7.17 20.99
C GLN A 408 -6.52 -7.21 22.49
N ALA A 409 -5.82 -8.23 23.00
CA ALA A 409 -5.28 -8.25 24.35
C ALA A 409 -4.22 -7.16 24.54
N PHE A 410 -3.29 -6.97 23.58
CA PHE A 410 -2.31 -5.90 23.63
C PHE A 410 -2.97 -4.50 23.59
N GLN A 411 -3.95 -4.28 22.72
CA GLN A 411 -4.68 -3.01 22.63
C GLN A 411 -5.42 -2.69 23.94
N ARG A 412 -6.17 -3.65 24.50
CA ARG A 412 -6.85 -3.48 25.80
C ARG A 412 -5.87 -3.19 26.94
N ALA A 413 -4.76 -3.93 27.02
CA ALA A 413 -3.72 -3.71 28.05
C ALA A 413 -2.98 -2.37 27.91
N ASN A 414 -3.13 -1.69 26.77
CA ASN A 414 -2.59 -0.36 26.49
C ASN A 414 -3.69 0.65 26.12
N THR A 415 -4.89 0.48 26.68
CA THR A 415 -5.99 1.45 26.62
C THR A 415 -6.38 1.83 28.04
N PHE A 416 -6.42 3.12 28.35
CA PHE A 416 -6.60 3.66 29.70
C PHE A 416 -7.73 4.71 29.74
N GLU A 417 -8.21 5.05 30.93
CA GLU A 417 -9.08 6.22 31.16
C GLU A 417 -8.40 7.14 32.18
N LEU A 418 -8.33 8.44 31.89
CA LEU A 418 -7.73 9.46 32.76
C LEU A 418 -8.64 10.70 32.87
N GLY A 419 -8.60 11.40 33.99
CA GLY A 419 -9.55 12.47 34.32
C GLY A 419 -9.01 13.89 34.11
N THR A 420 -7.68 14.07 34.04
CA THR A 420 -7.02 15.38 34.02
C THR A 420 -5.88 15.46 33.00
N LEU A 421 -5.55 16.70 32.59
CA LEU A 421 -4.41 16.96 31.71
C LEU A 421 -3.07 16.55 32.34
N ASP A 422 -2.89 16.74 33.65
CA ASP A 422 -1.65 16.37 34.34
C ASP A 422 -1.42 14.85 34.34
N GLU A 423 -2.48 14.05 34.53
CA GLU A 423 -2.43 12.59 34.38
C GLU A 423 -2.07 12.19 32.94
N VAL A 424 -2.66 12.85 31.93
CA VAL A 424 -2.37 12.61 30.51
C VAL A 424 -0.91 12.94 30.17
N ILE A 425 -0.39 14.05 30.68
CA ILE A 425 1.01 14.47 30.50
C ILE A 425 1.97 13.49 31.20
N ALA A 426 1.62 13.03 32.41
CA ALA A 426 2.40 12.03 33.13
C ALA A 426 2.42 10.68 32.40
N HIS A 427 1.26 10.20 31.93
CA HIS A 427 1.13 8.96 31.18
C HIS A 427 1.97 8.97 29.90
N PHE A 428 1.78 9.97 29.04
CA PHE A 428 2.46 10.03 27.73
C PHE A 428 3.94 10.42 27.79
N ARG A 429 4.47 10.76 28.97
CA ARG A 429 5.92 10.87 29.21
C ARG A 429 6.60 9.50 29.23
N ASP A 430 5.94 8.51 29.84
CA ASP A 430 6.54 7.22 30.20
C ASP A 430 5.96 6.03 29.41
N ARG A 431 4.76 6.18 28.81
CA ARG A 431 4.06 5.11 28.08
C ARG A 431 3.20 5.64 26.92
N GLY A 432 3.15 4.88 25.82
CA GLY A 432 2.16 5.08 24.74
C GLY A 432 0.76 4.54 25.09
N GLY A 433 0.02 4.08 24.08
CA GLY A 433 -1.32 3.55 24.20
C GLY A 433 -2.42 4.52 23.77
N PHE A 434 -3.67 4.07 23.88
CA PHE A 434 -4.85 4.94 23.82
C PHE A 434 -5.22 5.41 25.22
N VAL A 435 -5.64 6.67 25.35
CA VAL A 435 -6.22 7.20 26.59
C VAL A 435 -7.56 7.82 26.29
N TRP A 436 -8.62 7.25 26.82
CA TRP A 436 -9.97 7.82 26.81
C TRP A 436 -10.07 8.95 27.84
N VAL A 437 -10.59 10.09 27.41
CA VAL A 437 -10.82 11.28 28.24
C VAL A 437 -12.17 11.92 27.91
N GLN A 438 -12.68 12.70 28.87
CA GLN A 438 -13.89 13.49 28.72
C GLN A 438 -13.50 14.91 28.27
N TRP A 439 -14.10 15.45 27.21
CA TRP A 439 -13.70 16.71 26.55
C TRP A 439 -14.91 17.62 26.26
N CYS A 440 -14.70 18.94 26.19
CA CYS A 440 -15.76 19.94 25.97
C CYS A 440 -15.98 20.33 24.50
N GLY A 441 -15.26 19.74 23.54
CA GLY A 441 -15.42 20.04 22.11
C GLY A 441 -14.76 21.34 21.65
N ASP A 442 -13.90 21.94 22.47
CA ASP A 442 -13.29 23.26 22.25
C ASP A 442 -11.87 23.11 21.66
N GLU A 443 -11.66 23.67 20.46
CA GLU A 443 -10.41 23.59 19.70
C GLU A 443 -9.22 24.22 20.44
N ALA A 444 -9.44 25.24 21.27
CA ALA A 444 -8.37 25.85 22.07
C ALA A 444 -7.83 24.86 23.12
N GLU A 445 -8.69 23.98 23.64
CA GLU A 445 -8.29 22.93 24.58
C GLU A 445 -7.58 21.77 23.86
N GLU A 446 -7.96 21.45 22.62
CA GLU A 446 -7.21 20.48 21.79
C GLU A 446 -5.82 21.01 21.43
N ALA A 447 -5.69 22.31 21.12
CA ALA A 447 -4.40 22.96 20.89
C ALA A 447 -3.50 22.94 22.15
N ARG A 448 -4.09 23.10 23.35
CA ARG A 448 -3.38 22.91 24.63
C ARG A 448 -2.88 21.49 24.80
N VAL A 449 -3.71 20.46 24.61
CA VAL A 449 -3.30 19.04 24.69
C VAL A 449 -2.11 18.75 23.77
N LYS A 450 -2.17 19.26 22.54
CA LYS A 450 -1.13 19.11 21.50
C LYS A 450 0.20 19.77 21.87
N THR A 451 0.15 20.84 22.67
CA THR A 451 1.30 21.61 23.14
C THR A 451 1.86 21.03 24.44
N ASP A 452 1.01 20.89 25.46
CA ASP A 452 1.37 20.57 26.83
C ASP A 452 1.72 19.08 27.01
N ALA A 453 1.05 18.18 26.26
CA ALA A 453 1.32 16.74 26.24
C ALA A 453 2.22 16.30 25.06
N GLY A 454 3.13 17.17 24.62
CA GLY A 454 4.28 16.77 23.79
C GLY A 454 3.96 16.23 22.39
N GLY A 455 2.83 16.63 21.79
CA GLY A 455 2.43 16.22 20.43
C GLY A 455 1.46 15.02 20.37
N VAL A 456 0.91 14.59 21.51
CA VAL A 456 -0.35 13.83 21.58
C VAL A 456 -1.45 14.57 20.81
N THR A 457 -2.36 13.84 20.15
CA THR A 457 -3.58 14.43 19.57
C THR A 457 -4.81 13.62 19.93
N ILE A 458 -5.99 14.20 19.76
CA ILE A 458 -7.22 13.41 19.59
C ILE A 458 -7.03 12.51 18.36
N ARG A 459 -7.44 11.25 18.48
CA ARG A 459 -7.41 10.24 17.42
C ARG A 459 -8.80 9.99 16.87
N THR A 460 -9.77 9.81 17.75
CA THR A 460 -11.19 9.69 17.42
C THR A 460 -12.08 10.15 18.58
N ILE A 461 -13.25 10.67 18.23
CA ILE A 461 -14.41 10.86 19.11
C ILE A 461 -15.14 9.52 19.22
N ASP A 462 -15.62 9.20 20.41
CA ASP A 462 -16.58 8.13 20.67
C ASP A 462 -18.00 8.66 20.52
N GLU A 463 -18.77 8.09 19.59
CA GLU A 463 -20.17 8.46 19.35
C GLU A 463 -21.18 7.55 20.07
N ASP A 464 -20.73 6.40 20.56
CA ASP A 464 -21.57 5.38 21.22
C ASP A 464 -21.69 5.66 22.73
N THR A 465 -20.60 6.08 23.37
CA THR A 465 -20.56 6.38 24.81
C THR A 465 -20.93 7.84 25.07
N ARG A 466 -22.01 8.07 25.83
CA ARG A 466 -22.37 9.42 26.30
C ARG A 466 -21.24 10.03 27.14
N PRO A 467 -20.91 11.32 26.97
CA PRO A 467 -19.95 12.02 27.82
C PRO A 467 -20.46 12.07 29.26
N SER A 468 -19.54 12.15 30.22
CA SER A 468 -19.88 12.34 31.64
C SER A 468 -18.80 13.11 32.38
N GLY A 469 -19.20 13.81 33.45
CA GLY A 469 -18.29 14.65 34.22
C GLY A 469 -17.77 15.86 33.43
N ASN A 470 -16.49 16.19 33.64
CA ASN A 470 -15.89 17.45 33.21
C ASN A 470 -14.73 17.21 32.23
N CYS A 471 -14.44 18.22 31.42
CA CYS A 471 -13.34 18.25 30.48
C CYS A 471 -11.99 18.21 31.18
N PHE A 472 -11.16 17.22 30.83
CA PHE A 472 -9.84 16.97 31.43
C PHE A 472 -8.86 18.15 31.34
N VAL A 473 -9.06 19.07 30.39
CA VAL A 473 -8.17 20.22 30.12
C VAL A 473 -8.55 21.49 30.90
N CYS A 474 -9.83 21.65 31.26
CA CYS A 474 -10.36 22.94 31.76
C CYS A 474 -11.50 22.87 32.78
N GLY A 475 -11.98 21.68 33.16
CA GLY A 475 -13.01 21.51 34.20
C GLY A 475 -14.43 21.94 33.82
N ARG A 476 -14.67 22.53 32.63
CA ARG A 476 -16.02 22.75 32.06
C ARG A 476 -16.73 21.40 31.86
N PRO A 477 -18.08 21.32 31.90
CA PRO A 477 -18.80 20.07 31.59
C PRO A 477 -18.38 19.46 30.25
N ALA A 478 -18.26 18.13 30.20
CA ALA A 478 -17.88 17.43 28.97
C ALA A 478 -19.07 17.27 28.02
N THR A 479 -18.79 17.38 26.72
CA THR A 479 -19.76 17.24 25.60
C THR A 479 -19.41 16.08 24.68
N LEU A 480 -18.18 15.56 24.74
CA LEU A 480 -17.66 14.45 23.94
C LEU A 480 -16.74 13.57 24.79
N ARG A 481 -16.69 12.26 24.49
CA ARG A 481 -15.62 11.36 24.95
C ARG A 481 -14.66 11.14 23.78
N VAL A 482 -13.35 11.21 24.02
CA VAL A 482 -12.34 11.15 22.95
C VAL A 482 -11.16 10.26 23.33
N ALA A 483 -10.59 9.57 22.34
CA ALA A 483 -9.36 8.81 22.48
C ALA A 483 -8.16 9.68 22.09
N LEU A 484 -7.23 9.85 23.01
CA LEU A 484 -5.90 10.43 22.79
C LEU A 484 -4.88 9.34 22.46
N ALA A 485 -3.86 9.67 21.68
CA ALA A 485 -2.62 8.90 21.60
C ALA A 485 -1.46 9.76 21.07
N ILE A 486 -0.23 9.30 21.31
CA ILE A 486 0.92 9.75 20.54
C ILE A 486 0.80 9.20 19.12
N VAL A 487 0.67 10.09 18.15
CA VAL A 487 0.70 9.74 16.72
C VAL A 487 2.13 9.40 16.33
N ARG A 488 2.31 8.38 15.48
CA ARG A 488 3.61 7.97 14.92
C ARG A 488 4.20 9.00 13.92
N ARG A 489 4.55 10.18 14.43
CA ARG A 489 5.30 11.24 13.74
C ARG A 489 6.78 10.82 13.68
N VAL A 490 7.43 10.94 12.52
CA VAL A 490 8.84 10.53 12.35
C VAL A 490 9.76 11.51 13.08
N GLN A 491 10.03 11.23 14.36
CA GLN A 491 10.89 11.93 15.32
C GLN A 491 11.09 13.43 15.06
N HIS A 492 10.13 14.28 15.46
CA HIS A 492 10.57 15.54 16.06
C HIS A 492 11.30 15.16 17.35
N ARG A 493 12.62 15.36 17.39
CA ARG A 493 13.33 15.34 18.67
C ARG A 493 12.78 16.50 19.50
N LEU A 494 12.55 16.26 20.78
CA LEU A 494 12.26 17.32 21.75
C LEU A 494 13.47 18.27 21.77
N GLY A 495 13.34 19.43 21.14
CA GLY A 495 14.44 20.38 20.92
C GLY A 495 14.18 21.42 19.82
N ASP A 496 13.61 21.02 18.68
CA ASP A 496 13.40 21.94 17.54
C ASP A 496 12.03 22.65 17.62
N VAL A 497 12.03 23.83 18.25
CA VAL A 497 10.90 24.78 18.16
C VAL A 497 10.75 25.24 16.72
N ARG A 498 9.55 25.10 16.14
CA ARG A 498 9.22 25.73 14.85
C ARG A 498 9.21 27.24 15.05
N VAL A 499 10.17 27.95 14.47
CA VAL A 499 10.06 29.40 14.28
C VAL A 499 9.05 29.63 13.17
N GLU A 500 7.84 30.04 13.54
CA GLU A 500 6.87 30.57 12.58
C GLU A 500 7.40 31.90 12.03
N MET A 501 7.60 31.98 10.71
CA MET A 501 7.93 33.25 10.08
C MET A 501 6.69 34.13 10.10
N ARG A 502 6.69 35.13 10.98
CA ARG A 502 5.67 36.17 11.05
C ARG A 502 5.56 36.89 9.70
N ALA A 503 4.33 37.12 9.23
CA ALA A 503 4.09 37.88 8.01
C ALA A 503 4.63 39.31 8.15
N GLY A 504 5.56 39.72 7.28
CA GLY A 504 6.16 41.06 7.33
C GLY A 504 7.56 41.21 6.73
N ALA A 505 7.82 40.65 5.54
CA ALA A 505 9.11 40.79 4.84
C ALA A 505 8.94 40.82 3.30
N LEU A 506 7.97 41.58 2.80
CA LEU A 506 7.63 41.66 1.36
C LEU A 506 8.26 42.90 0.70
N ALA A 507 9.54 43.17 1.00
CA ALA A 507 10.29 44.33 0.50
C ALA A 507 11.82 44.11 0.60
N ASP A 508 12.40 43.33 -0.32
CA ASP A 508 13.86 43.33 -0.63
C ASP A 508 14.18 42.63 -1.97
N LEU A 509 13.23 42.64 -2.93
CA LEU A 509 13.34 41.97 -4.24
C LEU A 509 13.48 42.96 -5.42
N VAL A 510 14.09 44.13 -5.18
CA VAL A 510 14.52 45.06 -6.24
C VAL A 510 15.82 45.75 -5.84
N ASP A 511 16.97 45.25 -6.32
CA ASP A 511 17.86 46.07 -7.17
C ASP A 511 18.97 45.24 -7.87
N ARG A 512 19.49 45.76 -8.98
CA ARG A 512 20.80 45.46 -9.63
C ARG A 512 21.13 44.02 -10.03
N ASP A 513 20.65 43.64 -11.21
CA ASP A 513 21.35 42.71 -12.10
C ASP A 513 22.37 43.49 -12.98
N LEU A 514 23.68 43.19 -12.87
CA LEU A 514 24.71 43.70 -13.78
C LEU A 514 25.90 42.73 -13.85
N GLN A 515 26.11 42.12 -15.02
CA GLN A 515 27.12 41.08 -15.24
C GLN A 515 28.56 41.61 -15.28
N ARG A 516 29.51 40.81 -14.76
CA ARG A 516 30.84 40.66 -15.38
C ARG A 516 31.56 39.36 -14.99
N HIS A 517 32.19 38.71 -15.97
CA HIS A 517 32.99 37.49 -15.77
C HIS A 517 34.39 37.78 -15.20
N SER A 518 34.97 36.78 -14.53
CA SER A 518 36.42 36.53 -14.50
C SER A 518 36.70 35.02 -14.54
N LEU A 519 37.94 34.63 -14.88
CA LEU A 519 38.32 33.26 -15.28
C LEU A 519 39.04 32.46 -14.18
N ALA A 520 39.16 31.14 -14.42
CA ALA A 520 39.60 30.15 -13.44
C ALA A 520 41.10 30.18 -13.08
N VAL A 521 41.42 29.62 -11.91
CA VAL A 521 42.79 29.39 -11.42
C VAL A 521 43.03 27.87 -11.25
N ARG A 522 44.16 27.37 -11.75
CA ARG A 522 44.61 25.97 -11.53
C ARG A 522 45.51 25.87 -10.27
N PRO A 523 45.46 24.77 -9.49
CA PRO A 523 46.34 24.57 -8.35
C PRO A 523 47.76 24.16 -8.74
N VAL A 524 48.74 24.50 -7.89
CA VAL A 524 50.18 24.18 -8.02
C VAL A 524 50.59 23.06 -7.04
N ARG A 525 51.63 22.30 -7.36
CA ARG A 525 52.13 21.16 -6.56
C ARG A 525 52.93 21.58 -5.33
N GLY A 526 52.46 21.15 -4.15
CA GLY A 526 53.09 20.05 -3.38
C GLY A 526 54.34 20.30 -2.51
N HIS A 527 54.40 19.58 -1.38
CA HIS A 527 55.62 19.31 -0.59
C HIS A 527 55.61 17.85 -0.06
N ARG A 528 56.74 17.38 0.47
CA ARG A 528 57.07 15.99 0.89
C ARG A 528 57.29 15.88 2.41
N VAL A 529 57.51 14.74 3.11
CA VAL A 529 57.18 13.27 3.07
C VAL A 529 57.83 12.67 4.34
N ASP A 530 57.19 11.73 5.06
CA ASP A 530 57.81 10.50 5.64
C ASP A 530 56.72 9.60 6.29
N ARG A 531 56.60 8.29 5.97
CA ARG A 531 57.19 7.06 6.61
C ARG A 531 56.60 6.72 7.99
N VAL A 532 56.33 5.47 8.41
CA VAL A 532 56.60 4.05 8.00
C VAL A 532 55.26 3.27 8.09
N GLY A 533 54.83 2.23 7.34
CA GLY A 533 55.42 0.93 6.92
C GLY A 533 55.07 -0.21 7.92
N ARG A 534 54.92 -1.52 7.59
CA ARG A 534 54.80 -2.26 6.30
C ARG A 534 54.60 -3.78 6.58
N ALA A 535 53.73 -4.51 5.84
CA ALA A 535 53.79 -5.97 5.50
C ALA A 535 52.43 -6.48 4.95
N GLY A 536 52.32 -7.44 4.02
CA GLY A 536 53.32 -7.98 3.09
C GLY A 536 53.00 -9.39 2.55
N ASP A 537 53.00 -9.58 1.21
CA ASP A 537 53.38 -10.84 0.50
C ASP A 537 53.51 -10.56 -1.03
N PRO A 538 54.09 -11.46 -1.89
CA PRO A 538 54.96 -10.98 -2.97
C PRO A 538 54.75 -11.52 -4.41
N ARG A 539 55.12 -10.64 -5.37
CA ARG A 539 55.81 -10.87 -6.67
C ARG A 539 55.20 -11.79 -7.75
N GLU A 540 55.27 -11.28 -8.99
CA GLU A 540 55.25 -12.05 -10.23
C GLU A 540 56.63 -12.69 -10.52
N ASP A 541 56.64 -13.75 -11.33
CA ASP A 541 57.74 -14.09 -12.23
C ASP A 541 57.19 -14.63 -13.57
N ARG A 542 57.96 -14.61 -14.66
CA ARG A 542 57.49 -14.89 -16.04
C ARG A 542 58.20 -16.08 -16.69
N GLN A 543 57.50 -16.89 -17.51
CA GLN A 543 57.79 -17.19 -18.94
C GLN A 543 57.06 -18.45 -19.50
N VAL A 544 57.12 -18.62 -20.84
CA VAL A 544 56.90 -19.83 -21.68
C VAL A 544 55.46 -20.33 -22.03
N VAL A 545 54.95 -19.81 -23.15
CA VAL A 545 54.36 -20.50 -24.35
C VAL A 545 53.45 -21.76 -24.23
N ALA A 546 52.19 -21.59 -24.67
CA ALA A 546 51.23 -22.57 -25.26
C ALA A 546 50.71 -23.74 -24.36
N PHE A 547 49.53 -24.34 -24.59
CA PHE A 547 48.59 -24.33 -25.74
C PHE A 547 47.12 -23.96 -25.34
N LEU A 548 46.20 -24.01 -26.31
CA LEU A 548 44.74 -23.83 -26.21
C LEU A 548 44.08 -24.80 -25.17
N ALA A 549 42.87 -24.58 -24.62
CA ALA A 549 41.70 -23.84 -25.12
C ALA A 549 40.69 -23.40 -24.00
N VAL A 550 39.48 -23.01 -24.40
CA VAL A 550 38.23 -22.80 -23.61
C VAL A 550 38.06 -21.46 -22.85
N ARG A 551 37.66 -20.46 -23.64
CA ARG A 551 36.69 -19.37 -23.35
C ARG A 551 36.11 -19.26 -21.91
N ILE A 552 36.38 -18.13 -21.26
CA ILE A 552 35.36 -17.34 -20.55
C ILE A 552 35.41 -15.92 -21.14
N ALA A 553 34.27 -15.27 -21.33
CA ALA A 553 34.17 -13.94 -21.94
C ALA A 553 33.70 -12.89 -20.93
N LEU A 554 34.25 -11.68 -21.00
CA LEU A 554 33.87 -10.55 -20.15
C LEU A 554 34.11 -9.23 -20.90
N ALA A 555 33.03 -8.52 -21.26
CA ALA A 555 32.98 -7.13 -21.75
C ALA A 555 33.84 -6.78 -23.01
N VAL A 556 33.46 -5.94 -23.97
CA VAL A 556 32.34 -4.99 -24.24
C VAL A 556 32.07 -5.08 -25.76
N ILE A 557 31.00 -4.47 -26.31
CA ILE A 557 31.04 -3.58 -27.50
C ILE A 557 29.63 -3.08 -27.85
N ALA A 558 29.51 -1.80 -28.19
CA ALA A 558 28.29 -1.21 -28.73
C ALA A 558 28.22 -1.42 -30.25
N LEU A 559 27.04 -1.80 -30.77
CA LEU A 559 26.82 -1.95 -32.21
C LEU A 559 26.35 -0.63 -32.84
N VAL A 560 27.32 0.14 -33.33
CA VAL A 560 27.11 1.07 -34.46
C VAL A 560 27.32 0.26 -35.75
N MET A 561 26.37 0.32 -36.68
CA MET A 561 26.50 -0.35 -37.98
C MET A 561 27.47 0.39 -38.91
N ARG A 562 28.15 -0.37 -39.78
CA ARG A 562 29.27 0.11 -40.60
C ARG A 562 28.83 0.91 -41.83
N ALA A 563 29.72 1.79 -42.28
CA ALA A 563 29.70 2.37 -43.63
C ALA A 563 30.30 1.40 -44.68
N HIS A 564 30.06 1.70 -45.95
CA HIS A 564 30.81 1.18 -47.09
C HIS A 564 31.17 2.33 -48.06
N ASP A 565 32.46 2.68 -48.05
CA ASP A 565 33.38 2.90 -49.19
C ASP A 565 33.08 3.85 -50.38
N HIS A 566 34.18 4.41 -50.90
CA HIS A 566 34.41 5.11 -52.18
C HIS A 566 33.86 6.53 -52.44
N GLU A 567 34.66 7.51 -51.98
CA GLU A 567 35.52 8.38 -52.84
C GLU A 567 34.96 9.36 -53.91
N LEU A 568 35.55 10.57 -53.84
CA LEU A 568 35.77 11.61 -54.87
C LEU A 568 34.62 12.49 -55.43
N VAL A 569 34.71 13.78 -55.06
CA VAL A 569 34.56 15.00 -55.91
C VAL A 569 33.20 15.29 -56.58
N GLY A 570 32.58 16.40 -56.15
CA GLY A 570 31.50 17.08 -56.88
C GLY A 570 31.18 18.45 -56.24
N GLN A 571 31.21 19.54 -57.02
CA GLN A 571 31.03 20.91 -56.53
C GLN A 571 29.61 21.48 -56.76
N HIS A 572 29.25 22.44 -55.91
CA HIS A 572 28.44 23.65 -56.20
C HIS A 572 26.91 23.62 -56.45
N LEU A 573 26.30 24.72 -55.95
CA LEU A 573 25.12 25.46 -56.43
C LEU A 573 23.68 24.96 -56.14
N GLU A 574 23.13 25.55 -55.08
CA GLU A 574 21.90 26.37 -55.01
C GLU A 574 20.65 26.11 -55.89
N ALA A 575 19.50 26.41 -55.25
CA ALA A 575 18.23 26.91 -55.82
C ALA A 575 17.34 25.92 -56.61
N ALA A 576 16.01 26.10 -56.68
CA ALA A 576 15.04 26.78 -55.81
C ALA A 576 13.61 26.43 -56.31
N LYS A 577 12.59 26.88 -55.57
CA LYS A 577 11.15 26.89 -55.93
C LYS A 577 10.46 25.52 -55.89
N ASP A 578 9.46 25.34 -55.03
CA ASP A 578 8.07 25.86 -55.11
C ASP A 578 7.25 25.15 -56.19
N VAL A 579 6.11 24.56 -55.79
CA VAL A 579 4.76 24.96 -56.21
C VAL A 579 3.73 24.08 -55.50
N GLU A 580 2.69 24.70 -54.94
CA GLU A 580 1.51 24.03 -54.38
C GLU A 580 0.57 23.52 -55.49
N ALA A 581 -0.24 22.49 -55.22
CA ALA A 581 -1.67 22.51 -55.59
C ALA A 581 -2.49 21.37 -54.95
N ASP A 582 -3.75 21.72 -54.68
CA ASP A 582 -4.91 20.93 -54.27
C ASP A 582 -5.09 19.49 -54.82
N GLY A 583 -5.92 18.70 -54.12
CA GLY A 583 -6.43 17.44 -54.65
C GLY A 583 -7.23 16.55 -53.68
N ARG A 584 -8.42 16.97 -53.23
CA ARG A 584 -9.46 16.00 -52.78
C ARG A 584 -9.98 15.30 -54.07
N VAL A 585 -10.37 14.02 -54.14
CA VAL A 585 -11.46 13.34 -53.41
C VAL A 585 -11.32 11.81 -53.52
N ARG A 586 -11.28 11.11 -52.37
CA ARG A 586 -12.12 9.96 -51.95
C ARG A 586 -12.69 8.94 -52.99
N LEU A 587 -12.54 7.64 -52.64
CA LEU A 587 -13.42 6.46 -52.85
C LEU A 587 -13.05 5.34 -53.87
N HIS A 588 -13.01 4.11 -53.32
CA HIS A 588 -13.29 2.75 -53.88
C HIS A 588 -12.57 2.21 -55.13
N LEU A 589 -11.94 1.02 -54.97
CA LEU A 589 -12.14 -0.15 -55.85
C LEU A 589 -11.57 -1.45 -55.21
N GLY A 590 -12.17 -2.60 -55.51
CA GLY A 590 -11.58 -3.94 -55.33
C GLY A 590 -10.92 -4.42 -56.64
N GLU A 591 -10.49 -5.67 -56.81
CA GLU A 591 -10.73 -6.90 -56.03
C GLU A 591 -9.60 -7.95 -56.25
N LEU A 592 -9.52 -8.95 -55.36
CA LEU A 592 -9.09 -10.35 -55.56
C LEU A 592 -7.75 -10.71 -56.26
N LEU A 593 -6.97 -11.61 -55.62
CA LEU A 593 -6.56 -12.89 -56.25
C LEU A 593 -6.03 -13.96 -55.25
N VAL A 594 -6.92 -14.92 -54.94
CA VAL A 594 -6.75 -16.37 -54.68
C VAL A 594 -5.42 -16.95 -54.11
N ARG A 595 -5.56 -17.78 -53.04
CA ARG A 595 -4.55 -18.71 -52.48
C ARG A 595 -4.46 -20.04 -53.23
N GLN A 596 -3.36 -20.80 -53.07
CA GLN A 596 -3.41 -22.28 -53.13
C GLN A 596 -2.54 -23.00 -52.07
N LEU A 597 -2.71 -24.33 -52.00
CA LEU A 597 -2.32 -25.32 -50.96
C LEU A 597 -1.17 -26.24 -51.51
N PRO A 598 -0.67 -27.38 -50.91
CA PRO A 598 -1.38 -28.34 -50.01
C PRO A 598 -0.64 -29.32 -49.03
N ARG A 599 -1.41 -29.89 -48.05
CA ARG A 599 -1.34 -31.28 -47.44
C ARG A 599 -0.08 -31.71 -46.63
N LEU A 600 -0.03 -32.78 -45.81
CA LEU A 600 -0.91 -33.64 -44.94
C LEU A 600 0.04 -34.44 -43.98
N LEU A 601 -0.30 -35.17 -42.89
CA LEU A 601 -1.32 -36.21 -42.58
C LEU A 601 -1.62 -36.24 -41.04
N GLN A 602 -2.87 -36.43 -40.56
CA GLN A 602 -3.55 -37.67 -40.06
C GLN A 602 -2.95 -38.36 -38.79
N HIS A 603 -3.68 -38.95 -37.83
CA HIS A 603 -5.13 -38.96 -37.44
C HIS A 603 -5.36 -39.64 -36.06
N ARG A 604 -6.52 -39.37 -35.40
CA ARG A 604 -7.32 -40.12 -34.37
C ARG A 604 -7.82 -39.17 -33.26
N ILE A 605 -9.05 -39.23 -32.69
CA ILE A 605 -10.23 -40.11 -32.87
C ILE A 605 -11.57 -39.34 -32.56
N ARG A 606 -12.64 -39.69 -33.29
CA ARG A 606 -14.11 -39.52 -33.10
C ARG A 606 -14.74 -38.29 -32.38
N HIS A 607 -15.65 -37.63 -33.13
CA HIS A 607 -17.10 -37.39 -32.90
C HIS A 607 -17.75 -37.72 -31.53
N ALA A 608 -18.86 -37.10 -31.08
CA ALA A 608 -19.65 -35.87 -31.36
C ALA A 608 -20.88 -35.88 -30.38
N ASP A 609 -21.98 -35.10 -30.42
CA ASP A 609 -22.52 -34.03 -31.30
C ASP A 609 -23.66 -33.25 -30.56
N LEU A 610 -24.13 -32.11 -31.13
CA LEU A 610 -25.36 -31.32 -30.77
C LEU A 610 -25.50 -30.71 -29.35
N ALA A 611 -26.38 -29.73 -29.06
CA ALA A 611 -26.85 -28.50 -29.75
C ALA A 611 -27.79 -27.71 -28.82
N ASP A 612 -27.94 -26.40 -29.02
CA ASP A 612 -28.67 -25.46 -28.14
C ASP A 612 -30.21 -25.59 -28.17
N VAL A 613 -30.86 -25.26 -27.03
CA VAL A 613 -32.19 -24.60 -26.99
C VAL A 613 -32.24 -23.60 -25.83
N VAL A 614 -32.68 -22.38 -26.11
CA VAL A 614 -33.08 -21.35 -25.13
C VAL A 614 -34.59 -21.12 -25.24
N GLN A 615 -35.30 -20.91 -24.12
CA GLN A 615 -36.70 -20.46 -24.13
C GLN A 615 -37.00 -19.41 -23.04
N PRO A 616 -37.70 -18.31 -23.38
CA PRO A 616 -38.29 -17.37 -22.43
C PRO A 616 -39.82 -17.48 -22.31
N HIS A 617 -40.32 -17.00 -21.17
CA HIS A 617 -41.71 -16.68 -20.74
C HIS A 617 -42.92 -16.84 -21.69
N THR A 618 -44.00 -17.36 -21.09
CA THR A 618 -45.39 -16.87 -21.23
C THR A 618 -46.08 -16.85 -19.86
N ALA A 619 -47.22 -16.16 -19.75
CA ALA A 619 -48.04 -16.04 -18.54
C ALA A 619 -49.54 -16.23 -18.87
N LEU A 620 -50.37 -16.60 -17.88
CA LEU A 620 -51.84 -16.43 -17.88
C LEU A 620 -52.44 -16.69 -16.47
N GLU A 621 -53.73 -16.41 -16.30
CA GLU A 621 -54.39 -15.97 -15.05
C GLU A 621 -55.14 -17.06 -14.24
N ALA A 622 -55.30 -16.82 -12.92
CA ALA A 622 -56.41 -17.17 -11.98
C ALA A 622 -56.92 -18.66 -11.88
N ASP A 623 -57.68 -19.12 -10.87
CA ASP A 623 -58.36 -18.50 -9.71
C ASP A 623 -58.31 -19.47 -8.44
N PRO A 624 -59.27 -19.61 -7.48
CA PRO A 624 -59.00 -19.29 -6.06
C PRO A 624 -59.15 -20.43 -5.00
N ARG A 625 -58.87 -20.05 -3.72
CA ARG A 625 -59.35 -20.58 -2.40
C ARG A 625 -58.42 -21.47 -1.56
N ALA A 626 -57.69 -20.83 -0.63
CA ALA A 626 -57.46 -21.20 0.79
C ALA A 626 -56.28 -20.32 1.31
N LEU A 627 -56.35 -19.51 2.37
CA LEU A 627 -57.35 -19.26 3.42
C LEU A 627 -57.55 -20.44 4.41
N VAL A 628 -56.80 -20.44 5.52
CA VAL A 628 -57.25 -20.53 6.94
C VAL A 628 -56.06 -20.82 7.87
N LEU A 629 -55.67 -19.81 8.66
CA LEU A 629 -55.01 -19.84 9.99
C LEU A 629 -53.61 -20.54 10.13
N ARG A 630 -52.74 -20.12 11.06
CA ARG A 630 -52.90 -19.14 12.15
C ARG A 630 -51.62 -18.35 12.40
#